data_AF-A0A426GNA2-F1
#
_entry.id   AF-A0A426GNA2-F1
#
_cell.length_a   1.000
_cell.length_b   1.000
_cell.length_c   1.000
_cell.angle_alpha   90.00
_cell.angle_beta   90.00
_cell.angle_gamma   90.00
#
_symmetry.space_group_name_H-M   'P 1'
#
loop_
_entity.id
_entity.type
_entity.pdbx_description
1 polymer ?
#
loop_
_entity_poly.entity_id
_entity_poly.type
_entity_poly.pdbx_seq_one_letter_code
_entity_poly.pdbx_strand_id
1 'polypeptide(L)'
;MTQSLIHARHTRMFGKGRHRKRRLRKSDDIWLELIDRVTTILDEAEHDMRAMTRDYPPNILAGYLADAAETRRELEAQRRDILLNPRG
;
A
#
# COMPACT_ATOMS: atom_id res chain seq x y z
N MET A 1 5.12 -4.64 28.26
CA MET A 1 5.06 -5.87 27.43
C MET A 1 4.41 -5.58 26.06
N THR A 2 4.95 -4.63 25.30
CA THR A 2 4.37 -4.13 24.03
C THR A 2 5.35 -4.19 22.86
N GLN A 3 6.65 -4.29 23.15
CA GLN A 3 7.73 -4.31 22.16
C GLN A 3 7.75 -5.60 21.32
N SER A 4 7.28 -6.72 21.89
CA SER A 4 7.27 -8.03 21.23
C SER A 4 6.24 -8.15 20.10
N LEU A 5 5.12 -7.42 20.17
CA LEU A 5 4.07 -7.46 19.16
C LEU A 5 4.47 -6.68 17.89
N ILE A 6 5.20 -5.58 18.05
CA ILE A 6 5.71 -4.77 16.93
C ILE A 6 6.78 -5.55 16.16
N HIS A 7 7.69 -6.24 16.86
CA HIS A 7 8.70 -7.09 16.22
C HIS A 7 8.10 -8.27 15.45
N ALA A 8 7.08 -8.93 16.00
CA ALA A 8 6.38 -10.03 15.33
C ALA A 8 5.64 -9.54 14.06
N ARG A 9 5.01 -8.37 14.11
CA ARG A 9 4.33 -7.75 12.96
C ARG A 9 5.33 -7.31 11.88
N HIS A 10 6.45 -6.69 12.28
CA HIS A 10 7.53 -6.32 11.36
C HIS A 10 8.17 -7.55 10.70
N THR A 11 8.27 -8.67 11.42
CA THR A 11 8.79 -9.93 10.84
C THR A 11 7.74 -10.62 9.94
N ARG A 12 6.43 -10.39 10.12
CA ARG A 12 5.42 -10.83 9.15
C ARG A 12 5.41 -9.99 7.87
N MET A 13 5.58 -8.67 8.01
CA MET A 13 5.61 -7.75 6.87
C MET A 13 6.95 -7.77 6.13
N PHE A 14 8.07 -8.06 6.82
CA PHE A 14 9.43 -7.93 6.29
C PHE A 14 10.36 -9.13 6.59
N GLY A 15 9.90 -10.21 7.21
CA GLY A 15 10.76 -11.28 7.72
C GLY A 15 11.18 -12.32 6.70
N LYS A 16 12.51 -12.42 6.52
CA LYS A 16 13.32 -13.61 6.21
C LYS A 16 12.65 -14.67 5.33
N GLY A 17 12.42 -14.34 4.07
CA GLY A 17 12.05 -15.33 3.04
C GLY A 17 12.40 -14.95 1.60
N ARG A 18 12.86 -13.71 1.32
CA ARG A 18 13.19 -13.28 -0.04
C ARG A 18 14.60 -12.70 -0.14
N HIS A 19 15.59 -13.44 0.35
CA HIS A 19 16.94 -13.33 -0.24
C HIS A 19 16.95 -14.06 -1.59
N ARG A 20 16.08 -13.65 -2.51
CA ARG A 20 16.15 -14.10 -3.90
C ARG A 20 17.45 -13.50 -4.44
N LYS A 21 18.33 -14.34 -5.00
CA LYS A 21 19.57 -13.90 -5.66
C LYS A 21 19.27 -12.62 -6.43
N ARG A 22 20.08 -11.58 -6.20
CA ARG A 22 19.95 -10.22 -6.72
C ARG A 22 20.11 -10.24 -8.25
N ARG A 23 19.15 -10.86 -8.95
CA ARG A 23 18.90 -10.64 -10.37
C ARG A 23 18.52 -9.17 -10.46
N LEU A 24 19.08 -8.46 -11.43
CA LEU A 24 18.64 -7.11 -11.77
C LEU A 24 17.12 -7.14 -11.81
N ARG A 25 16.48 -6.50 -10.82
CA ARG A 25 15.02 -6.42 -10.78
C ARG A 25 14.61 -5.69 -12.05
N LYS A 26 13.69 -6.26 -12.81
CA LYS A 26 13.15 -5.54 -13.96
C LYS A 26 12.49 -4.27 -13.42
N SER A 27 12.56 -3.19 -14.19
CA SER A 27 11.96 -1.90 -13.82
C SER A 27 10.52 -2.09 -13.32
N ASP A 28 9.76 -2.94 -14.02
CA ASP A 28 8.39 -3.32 -13.68
C ASP A 28 8.23 -3.95 -12.29
N ASP A 29 9.17 -4.79 -11.84
CA ASP A 29 9.14 -5.38 -10.50
C ASP A 29 9.28 -4.32 -9.40
N ILE A 30 10.05 -3.26 -9.67
CA ILE A 30 10.25 -2.14 -8.73
C ILE A 30 8.97 -1.31 -8.65
N TRP A 31 8.35 -1.02 -9.81
CA TRP A 31 7.09 -0.29 -9.87
C TRP A 31 5.95 -1.05 -9.20
N LEU A 32 5.85 -2.37 -9.41
CA LEU A 32 4.84 -3.20 -8.74
C LEU A 32 5.01 -3.19 -7.22
N GLU A 33 6.25 -3.31 -6.71
CA GLU A 33 6.51 -3.23 -5.26
C GLU A 33 6.17 -1.84 -4.69
N LEU A 34 6.43 -0.77 -5.44
CA LEU A 34 6.05 0.59 -5.04
C LEU A 34 4.53 0.73 -4.97
N ILE A 35 3.80 0.27 -5.99
CA ILE A 35 2.34 0.30 -6.03
C ILE A 35 1.74 -0.46 -4.84
N ASP A 36 2.24 -1.67 -4.56
CA ASP A 36 1.77 -2.48 -3.44
C ASP A 36 2.01 -1.75 -2.09
N ARG A 37 3.17 -1.10 -1.93
CA ARG A 37 3.50 -0.34 -0.72
C ARG A 37 2.61 0.90 -0.55
N VAL A 38 2.39 1.67 -1.61
CA VAL A 38 1.54 2.87 -1.55
C VAL A 38 0.09 2.48 -1.26
N THR A 39 -0.41 1.41 -1.89
CA THR A 39 -1.75 0.88 -1.63
C THR A 39 -1.93 0.51 -0.16
N THR A 40 -0.92 -0.14 0.43
CA THR A 40 -0.95 -0.51 1.87
C THR A 40 -1.05 0.72 2.77
N ILE A 41 -0.26 1.77 2.49
CA ILE A 41 -0.28 3.02 3.26
C ILE A 41 -1.65 3.70 3.14
N LEU A 42 -2.23 3.68 1.95
CA LEU A 42 -3.56 4.25 1.69
C LEU A 42 -4.65 3.51 2.47
N ASP A 43 -4.59 2.17 2.51
CA ASP A 43 -5.53 1.35 3.27
C ASP A 43 -5.44 1.62 4.79
N GLU A 44 -4.22 1.77 5.32
CA GLU A 44 -3.99 2.13 6.71
C GLU A 44 -4.55 3.53 7.03
N ALA A 45 -4.28 4.52 6.16
CA ALA A 45 -4.78 5.88 6.35
C ALA A 45 -6.32 5.96 6.26
N GLU A 46 -6.94 5.23 5.33
CA GLU A 46 -8.41 5.13 5.26
C GLU A 46 -9.00 4.47 6.53
N HIS A 47 -8.35 3.43 7.05
CA HIS A 47 -8.78 2.76 8.27
C HIS A 47 -8.74 3.71 9.47
N ASP A 48 -7.63 4.43 9.65
CA ASP A 48 -7.44 5.40 10.72
C ASP A 48 -8.46 6.55 10.62
N MET A 49 -8.69 7.08 9.42
CA MET A 49 -9.69 8.14 9.20
C MET A 49 -11.12 7.68 9.50
N ARG A 50 -11.46 6.42 9.16
CA ARG A 50 -12.77 5.84 9.55
C ARG A 50 -12.89 5.63 11.05
N ALA A 51 -11.80 5.29 11.73
CA ALA A 51 -11.78 5.17 13.20
C ALA A 51 -11.95 6.54 13.88
N MET A 52 -11.44 7.62 13.25
CA MET A 52 -11.56 9.01 13.70
C MET A 52 -12.85 9.72 13.25
N THR A 53 -13.88 8.98 12.82
CA THR A 53 -15.17 9.52 12.33
C THR A 53 -15.87 10.51 13.28
N ARG A 54 -15.57 10.47 14.58
CA ARG A 54 -16.11 11.42 15.57
C ARG A 54 -15.39 12.77 15.60
N ASP A 55 -14.14 12.81 15.13
CA ASP A 55 -13.27 13.98 15.22
C ASP A 55 -13.34 14.86 13.96
N TYR A 56 -13.98 14.36 12.90
CA TYR A 56 -14.10 15.04 11.61
C TYR A 56 -15.56 15.24 11.19
N PRO A 57 -15.90 16.41 10.62
CA PRO A 57 -17.18 16.61 9.95
C PRO A 57 -17.39 15.58 8.82
N PRO A 58 -18.60 15.01 8.65
CA PRO A 58 -18.86 13.95 7.68
C PRO A 58 -18.50 14.31 6.23
N ASN A 59 -18.64 15.57 5.85
CA ASN A 59 -18.29 16.06 4.51
C ASN A 59 -16.78 16.04 4.24
N ILE A 60 -15.95 16.33 5.24
CA ILE A 60 -14.49 16.29 5.12
C ILE A 60 -14.01 14.84 4.99
N LEU A 61 -14.56 13.95 5.83
CA LEU A 61 -14.25 12.52 5.75
C LEU A 61 -14.70 11.92 4.40
N ALA A 62 -15.88 12.30 3.92
CA ALA A 62 -16.38 11.84 2.62
C ALA A 62 -15.48 12.28 1.46
N GLY A 63 -14.99 13.52 1.48
CA GLY A 63 -14.02 14.01 0.48
C GLY A 63 -12.73 13.21 0.50
N TYR A 64 -12.12 13.04 1.68
CA TYR A 64 -10.90 12.26 1.82
C TYR A 64 -11.05 10.82 1.31
N LEU A 65 -12.14 10.15 1.69
CA LEU A 65 -12.41 8.77 1.25
C LEU A 65 -12.67 8.68 -0.26
N ALA A 66 -13.24 9.73 -0.87
CA ALA A 66 -13.42 9.79 -2.32
C ALA A 66 -12.07 9.92 -3.04
N ASP A 67 -11.20 10.83 -2.59
CA ASP A 67 -9.86 11.04 -3.16
C ASP A 67 -8.99 9.79 -3.00
N ALA A 68 -9.10 9.10 -1.86
CA ALA A 68 -8.42 7.83 -1.63
C ALA A 68 -8.94 6.72 -2.58
N ALA A 69 -10.25 6.66 -2.80
CA ALA A 69 -10.83 5.72 -3.77
C ALA A 69 -10.37 6.01 -5.21
N GLU A 70 -10.23 7.27 -5.59
CA GLU A 70 -9.69 7.68 -6.89
C GLU A 70 -8.22 7.25 -7.04
N THR A 71 -7.38 7.59 -6.06
CA THR A 71 -5.96 7.20 -6.03
C THR A 71 -5.80 5.69 -6.15
N ARG A 72 -6.65 4.91 -5.47
CA ARG A 72 -6.65 3.44 -5.57
C ARG A 72 -6.94 2.97 -6.99
N ARG A 73 -7.93 3.56 -7.67
CA ARG A 73 -8.26 3.20 -9.07
C ARG A 73 -7.09 3.50 -10.02
N GLU A 74 -6.40 4.62 -9.82
CA GLU A 74 -5.23 4.98 -10.62
C GLU A 74 -4.09 3.97 -10.43
N LEU A 75 -3.78 3.61 -9.18
CA LEU A 75 -2.76 2.62 -8.85
C LEU A 75 -3.10 1.23 -9.44
N GLU A 76 -4.37 0.82 -9.35
CA GLU A 76 -4.84 -0.41 -9.98
C GLU A 76 -4.71 -0.38 -11.51
N ALA A 77 -5.02 0.75 -12.14
CA ALA A 77 -4.85 0.93 -13.58
C ALA A 77 -3.38 0.84 -13.99
N GLN A 78 -2.48 1.50 -13.26
CA GLN A 78 -1.03 1.42 -13.47
C GLN A 78 -0.51 -0.01 -13.29
N ARG A 79 -0.96 -0.70 -12.24
CA ARG A 79 -0.62 -2.11 -11.99
C ARG A 79 -1.07 -3.01 -13.16
N ARG A 80 -2.29 -2.80 -13.66
CA ARG A 80 -2.80 -3.52 -14.83
C ARG A 80 -1.97 -3.23 -16.08
N ASP A 81 -1.60 -1.97 -16.34
CA ASP A 81 -0.75 -1.61 -17.49
C ASP A 81 0.59 -2.34 -17.43
N ILE A 82 1.26 -2.33 -16.27
CA ILE A 82 2.56 -3.00 -16.11
C ILE A 82 2.44 -4.52 -16.34
N LEU A 83 1.37 -5.14 -15.87
CA LEU A 83 1.16 -6.58 -16.01
C LEU A 83 0.76 -7.00 -17.43
N LEU A 84 0.05 -6.13 -18.17
CA LEU A 84 -0.42 -6.40 -19.53
C LEU A 84 0.61 -6.00 -20.59
N ASN A 85 1.38 -4.94 -20.33
CA ASN A 85 2.37 -4.35 -21.23
C ASN A 85 3.75 -4.23 -20.53
N PRO A 86 4.41 -5.36 -20.22
CA PRO A 86 5.70 -5.34 -19.52
C PRO A 86 6.75 -4.63 -20.37
N ARG A 87 7.48 -3.68 -19.78
CA ARG A 87 8.44 -2.80 -20.46
C ARG A 87 9.90 -3.25 -20.25
N GLY A 88 10.11 -4.46 -19.73
CA GLY A 88 11.43 -4.99 -19.35
C GLY A 88 12.10 -5.90 -20.35
#